data_AF-A0A852L4D4-F1
#
_entry.id   AF-A0A852L4D4-F1
#
_cell.length_a   1.000
_cell.length_b   1.000
_cell.length_c   1.000
_cell.angle_alpha   90.00
_cell.angle_beta   90.00
_cell.angle_gamma   90.00
#
_symmetry.space_group_name_H-M   'P 1'
#
loop_
_entity.id
_entity.type
_entity.pdbx_description
1 polymer ?
#
loop_
_entity_poly.entity_id
_entity_poly.type
_entity_poly.pdbx_seq_one_letter_code
_entity_poly.pdbx_strand_id
1 'polypeptide(L)'
;MSMDITFLGTGSAYPSPTRGASALVLRREGECWLFDCGEGTQTQLMKSHLRAGRITKIFITHLHGDHFFGLPGLLCTLGLQSNLDPNKPPIEIYGPLGLRSFIWRSMELSHSKLPFSYTVHELVPTQDQCPAEEFKDFSCLEREEGSPQEAQGRIIHLNPVEGSYLLFEDEQLVLKAFRLFHRIPSFGFVLQEKLRPGKLNVQKLKSLG
;
A
#
# COMPACT_ATOMS: atom_id res chain seq x y z
N MET A 1 -7.43 -16.83 13.04
CA MET A 1 -6.99 -15.43 12.90
C MET A 1 -8.16 -14.64 12.36
N SER A 2 -8.50 -13.51 12.96
CA SER A 2 -9.54 -12.64 12.41
C SER A 2 -8.88 -11.68 11.44
N MET A 3 -9.31 -11.71 10.18
CA MET A 3 -9.04 -10.63 9.22
C MET A 3 -10.33 -9.85 9.04
N ASP A 4 -10.24 -8.54 9.02
CA ASP A 4 -11.39 -7.67 8.77
C ASP A 4 -11.00 -6.50 7.87
N ILE A 5 -11.98 -6.01 7.12
CA ILE A 5 -11.82 -4.89 6.20
C ILE A 5 -12.67 -3.73 6.70
N THR A 6 -12.07 -2.55 6.76
CA THR A 6 -12.75 -1.29 7.08
C THR A 6 -12.64 -0.36 5.88
N PHE A 7 -13.77 0.05 5.33
CA PHE A 7 -13.81 1.07 4.29
C PHE A 7 -13.73 2.46 4.92
N LEU A 8 -12.73 3.24 4.52
CA LEU A 8 -12.56 4.63 4.96
C LEU A 8 -13.18 5.60 3.97
N GLY A 9 -13.16 5.23 2.68
CA GLY A 9 -13.86 5.95 1.62
C GLY A 9 -14.25 5.01 0.49
N THR A 10 -15.35 5.40 -0.18
CA THR A 10 -16.07 4.61 -1.19
C THR A 10 -16.60 5.49 -2.31
N GLY A 11 -16.14 6.74 -2.39
CA GLY A 11 -16.44 7.68 -3.47
C GLY A 11 -15.54 7.42 -4.67
N SER A 12 -16.01 7.81 -5.85
CA SER A 12 -15.24 7.76 -7.09
C SER A 12 -14.81 9.18 -7.48
N ALA A 13 -13.59 9.33 -8.00
CA ALA A 13 -13.00 10.58 -8.53
C ALA A 13 -12.70 11.68 -7.51
N TYR A 14 -13.52 11.88 -6.47
CA TYR A 14 -13.30 12.90 -5.44
C TYR A 14 -14.08 12.57 -4.15
N PRO A 15 -13.64 13.09 -2.98
CA PRO A 15 -14.38 12.95 -1.74
C PRO A 15 -15.64 13.84 -1.73
N SER A 16 -16.68 13.37 -1.05
CA SER A 16 -17.92 14.09 -0.76
C SER A 16 -18.23 14.04 0.74
N PRO A 17 -19.15 14.87 1.25
CA PRO A 17 -19.55 14.82 2.66
C PRO A 17 -20.05 13.44 3.13
N THR A 18 -20.64 12.66 2.22
CA THR A 18 -21.20 11.33 2.51
C THR A 18 -20.26 10.17 2.21
N ARG A 19 -19.24 10.37 1.36
CA ARG A 19 -18.30 9.33 0.93
C ARG A 19 -16.92 9.92 0.71
N GLY A 20 -15.93 9.49 1.49
CA GLY A 20 -14.52 9.83 1.24
C GLY A 20 -13.98 9.22 -0.05
N ALA A 21 -12.85 9.73 -0.54
CA ALA A 21 -12.11 9.17 -1.66
C ALA A 21 -11.57 7.76 -1.35
N SER A 22 -11.09 7.04 -2.36
CA SER A 22 -10.70 5.62 -2.23
C SER A 22 -9.68 5.39 -1.11
N ALA A 23 -10.09 4.61 -0.11
CA ALA A 23 -9.23 4.09 0.94
C ALA A 23 -9.94 2.95 1.69
N LEU A 24 -9.23 1.85 1.89
CA LEU A 24 -9.68 0.73 2.72
C LEU A 24 -8.52 0.20 3.55
N VAL A 25 -8.82 -0.28 4.75
CA VAL A 25 -7.83 -0.91 5.63
C VAL A 25 -8.17 -2.38 5.81
N LEU A 26 -7.20 -3.23 5.53
CA LEU A 26 -7.19 -4.61 5.98
C LEU A 26 -6.48 -4.68 7.32
N ARG A 27 -7.17 -5.21 8.34
CA ARG A 27 -6.57 -5.46 9.66
C ARG A 27 -6.33 -6.96 9.85
N ARG A 28 -5.13 -7.30 10.30
CA ARG A 28 -4.72 -8.67 10.63
C ARG A 28 -3.73 -8.62 11.78
N GLU A 29 -3.94 -9.46 12.80
CA GLU A 29 -3.00 -9.63 13.93
C GLU A 29 -2.59 -8.30 14.62
N GLY A 30 -3.47 -7.30 14.55
CA GLY A 30 -3.23 -5.97 15.11
C GLY A 30 -2.45 -5.01 14.21
N GLU A 31 -1.94 -5.47 13.07
CA GLU A 31 -1.39 -4.64 11.99
C GLU A 31 -2.51 -4.13 11.07
N CYS A 32 -2.27 -2.95 10.48
CA CYS A 32 -3.16 -2.34 9.50
C CYS A 32 -2.41 -2.17 8.18
N TRP A 33 -3.02 -2.66 7.10
CA TRP A 33 -2.55 -2.48 5.74
C TRP A 33 -3.54 -1.61 4.99
N LEU A 34 -3.07 -0.47 4.50
CA LEU A 34 -3.90 0.51 3.82
C LEU A 34 -3.83 0.28 2.31
N PHE A 35 -4.97 0.17 1.63
CA PHE A 35 -5.07 0.15 0.17
C PHE A 35 -5.75 1.43 -0.29
N ASP A 36 -5.05 2.15 -1.15
CA ASP A 36 -5.27 3.53 -1.54
C ASP A 36 -5.31 4.54 -0.38
N CYS A 37 -5.00 5.79 -0.68
CA CYS A 37 -4.95 6.88 0.26
C CYS A 37 -5.40 8.18 -0.42
N GLY A 38 -6.66 8.20 -0.86
CA GLY A 38 -7.31 9.41 -1.39
C GLY A 38 -7.34 10.56 -0.39
N GLU A 39 -7.66 11.77 -0.87
CA GLU A 39 -7.74 12.95 -0.03
C GLU A 39 -8.73 12.75 1.14
N GLY A 40 -8.32 13.19 2.34
CA GLY A 40 -9.12 13.06 3.57
C GLY A 40 -9.00 11.71 4.29
N THR A 41 -8.24 10.73 3.75
CA THR A 41 -8.05 9.40 4.37
C THR A 41 -7.59 9.47 5.82
N GLN A 42 -6.65 10.37 6.16
CA GLN A 42 -6.20 10.56 7.54
C GLN A 42 -7.34 10.95 8.51
N THR A 43 -8.27 11.78 8.06
CA THR A 43 -9.42 12.20 8.87
C THR A 43 -10.44 11.08 9.00
N GLN A 44 -10.63 10.28 7.94
CA GLN A 44 -11.48 9.09 7.99
C GLN A 44 -10.90 8.03 8.94
N LEU A 45 -9.58 7.87 8.99
CA LEU A 45 -8.90 7.05 10.00
C LEU A 45 -9.22 7.53 11.42
N MET A 46 -9.09 8.83 11.69
CA MET A 46 -9.38 9.41 13.01
C MET A 46 -10.84 9.24 13.46
N LYS A 47 -11.79 9.24 12.52
CA LYS A 47 -13.22 8.97 12.80
C LYS A 47 -13.52 7.48 13.01
N SER A 48 -12.63 6.61 12.55
CA SER A 48 -12.79 5.16 12.67
C SER A 48 -12.26 4.64 14.00
N HIS A 49 -12.56 3.38 14.31
CA HIS A 49 -11.95 2.65 15.43
C HIS A 49 -10.47 2.26 15.22
N LEU A 50 -9.88 2.55 14.04
CA LEU A 50 -8.52 2.17 13.70
C LEU A 50 -7.51 3.19 14.26
N ARG A 51 -6.27 2.75 14.47
CA ARG A 51 -5.16 3.61 14.90
C ARG A 51 -4.16 3.75 13.76
N ALA A 52 -3.92 4.98 13.31
CA ALA A 52 -3.00 5.27 12.21
C ALA A 52 -1.58 4.71 12.48
N GLY A 53 -1.10 4.78 13.73
CA GLY A 53 0.21 4.24 14.11
C GLY A 53 0.40 2.73 13.97
N ARG A 54 -0.68 1.97 13.70
CA ARG A 54 -0.66 0.52 13.39
C ARG A 54 -0.50 0.24 11.89
N ILE A 55 -0.45 1.26 11.05
CA ILE A 55 -0.19 1.10 9.62
C ILE A 55 1.26 0.66 9.43
N THR A 56 1.45 -0.51 8.84
CA THR A 56 2.78 -1.08 8.53
C THR A 56 3.04 -1.13 7.02
N LYS A 57 1.97 -1.25 6.21
CA LYS A 57 2.06 -1.33 4.76
C LYS A 57 0.99 -0.46 4.09
N ILE A 58 1.34 0.18 2.98
CA ILE A 58 0.45 0.99 2.15
C ILE A 58 0.56 0.51 0.70
N PHE A 59 -0.57 0.33 0.02
CA PHE A 59 -0.65 -0.15 -1.36
C PHE A 59 -1.45 0.84 -2.20
N ILE A 60 -0.85 1.42 -3.22
CA ILE A 60 -1.49 2.37 -4.13
C ILE A 60 -1.79 1.66 -5.45
N THR A 61 -3.06 1.63 -5.84
CA THR A 61 -3.50 0.95 -7.06
C THR A 61 -3.06 1.67 -8.33
N HIS A 62 -3.17 3.00 -8.36
CA HIS A 62 -2.78 3.83 -9.49
C HIS A 62 -2.62 5.31 -9.09
N LEU A 63 -2.00 6.11 -9.95
CA LEU A 63 -1.66 7.52 -9.68
C LEU A 63 -2.76 8.52 -10.13
N HIS A 64 -4.04 8.20 -9.92
CA HIS A 64 -5.09 9.22 -9.93
C HIS A 64 -5.25 9.81 -8.53
N GLY A 65 -5.50 11.12 -8.44
CA GLY A 65 -5.45 11.85 -7.18
C GLY A 65 -6.35 11.31 -6.07
N ASP A 66 -7.53 10.79 -6.43
CA ASP A 66 -8.48 10.17 -5.51
C ASP A 66 -8.00 8.85 -4.89
N HIS A 67 -6.84 8.35 -5.29
CA HIS A 67 -6.21 7.15 -4.73
C HIS A 67 -4.90 7.43 -3.97
N PHE A 68 -4.29 8.62 -4.06
CA PHE A 68 -3.01 8.87 -3.36
C PHE A 68 -2.74 10.31 -2.87
N PHE A 69 -3.58 11.30 -3.18
CA PHE A 69 -3.33 12.69 -2.73
C PHE A 69 -3.40 12.88 -1.22
N GLY A 70 -4.06 11.97 -0.49
CA GLY A 70 -4.06 11.99 0.97
C GLY A 70 -2.75 11.47 1.58
N LEU A 71 -1.87 10.85 0.79
CA LEU A 71 -0.68 10.16 1.29
C LEU A 71 0.32 11.10 1.98
N PRO A 72 0.70 12.26 1.43
CA PRO A 72 1.63 13.17 2.11
C PRO A 72 1.09 13.63 3.47
N GLY A 73 -0.20 14.00 3.53
CA GLY A 73 -0.85 14.42 4.77
C GLY A 73 -0.88 13.31 5.81
N LEU A 74 -1.22 12.07 5.40
CA LEU A 74 -1.21 10.91 6.28
C LEU A 74 0.19 10.67 6.86
N LEU A 75 1.25 10.70 6.05
CA LEU A 75 2.63 10.49 6.52
C LEU A 75 3.05 11.56 7.53
N CYS A 76 2.75 12.84 7.28
CA CYS A 76 3.02 13.91 8.23
C CYS A 76 2.28 13.71 9.55
N THR A 77 1.00 13.33 9.51
CA THR A 77 0.21 13.03 10.71
C THR A 77 0.77 11.84 11.48
N LEU A 78 1.20 10.78 10.80
CA LEU A 78 1.89 9.66 11.42
C LEU A 78 3.17 10.12 12.13
N GLY A 79 3.90 11.07 11.56
CA GLY A 79 5.12 11.61 12.14
C GLY A 79 4.86 12.41 13.42
N LEU A 80 3.78 13.17 13.45
CA LEU A 80 3.37 13.90 14.66
C LEU A 80 2.87 12.97 15.77
N GLN A 81 2.35 11.79 15.42
CA GLN A 81 1.78 10.82 16.36
C GLN A 81 2.76 9.69 16.73
N SER A 82 3.88 9.56 16.03
CA SER A 82 4.83 8.48 16.29
C SER A 82 5.60 8.75 17.57
N ASN A 83 5.64 7.74 18.44
CA ASN A 83 6.71 7.67 19.43
C ASN A 83 8.02 7.38 18.67
N LEU A 84 9.09 8.08 19.05
CA LEU A 84 10.44 7.87 18.54
C LEU A 84 10.93 6.49 18.98
N ASP A 85 10.51 5.45 18.27
CA ASP A 85 11.05 4.10 18.40
C ASP A 85 12.00 3.85 17.23
N PRO A 86 13.32 4.00 17.44
CA PRO A 86 14.31 3.77 16.38
C PRO A 86 14.37 2.31 15.92
N ASN A 87 13.76 1.37 16.67
CA ASN A 87 13.71 -0.05 16.29
C ASN A 87 12.45 -0.42 15.50
N LYS A 88 11.52 0.53 15.28
CA LYS A 88 10.32 0.24 14.51
C LYS A 88 10.70 0.00 13.04
N PRO A 89 10.25 -1.09 12.41
CA PRO A 89 10.52 -1.34 11.00
C PRO A 89 9.92 -0.20 10.13
N PRO A 90 10.53 0.07 8.96
CA PRO A 90 10.04 1.10 8.07
C PRO A 90 8.61 0.81 7.59
N ILE A 91 7.82 1.86 7.35
CA ILE A 91 6.54 1.70 6.65
C ILE A 91 6.84 1.38 5.18
N GLU A 92 6.37 0.24 4.70
CA GLU A 92 6.52 -0.15 3.31
C GLU A 92 5.35 0.38 2.48
N ILE A 93 5.68 1.08 1.39
CA ILE A 93 4.73 1.69 0.47
C ILE A 93 4.93 1.06 -0.90
N TYR A 94 3.89 0.46 -1.45
CA TYR A 94 3.90 -0.18 -2.77
C TYR A 94 3.01 0.62 -3.71
N GLY A 95 3.47 0.89 -4.93
CA GLY A 95 2.64 1.55 -5.93
C GLY A 95 3.34 1.71 -7.28
N PRO A 96 2.72 2.39 -8.26
CA PRO A 96 3.30 2.57 -9.58
C PRO A 96 4.59 3.41 -9.57
N LEU A 97 5.41 3.27 -10.61
CA LEU A 97 6.54 4.18 -10.88
C LEU A 97 6.12 5.65 -10.77
N GLY A 98 6.95 6.45 -10.08
CA GLY A 98 6.73 7.88 -9.85
C GLY A 98 6.15 8.20 -8.46
N LEU A 99 5.61 7.20 -7.76
CA LEU A 99 5.12 7.36 -6.38
C LEU A 99 6.23 7.79 -5.42
N ARG A 100 7.44 7.22 -5.58
CA ARG A 100 8.60 7.59 -4.74
C ARG A 100 8.91 9.07 -4.88
N SER A 101 9.07 9.54 -6.11
CA SER A 101 9.39 10.93 -6.43
C SER A 101 8.28 11.89 -6.01
N PHE A 102 7.01 11.46 -6.00
CA PHE A 102 5.91 12.25 -5.46
C PHE A 102 6.01 12.45 -3.94
N ILE A 103 6.20 11.36 -3.19
CA ILE A 103 6.32 11.41 -1.72
C ILE A 103 7.53 12.26 -1.34
N TRP A 104 8.68 12.00 -1.98
CA TRP A 104 9.90 12.77 -1.78
C TRP A 104 9.66 14.28 -1.89
N ARG A 105 9.23 14.72 -3.08
CA ARG A 105 9.12 16.14 -3.40
C ARG A 105 8.09 16.81 -2.50
N SER A 106 7.04 16.08 -2.13
CA SER A 106 6.05 16.58 -1.17
C SER A 106 6.67 16.85 0.19
N MET A 107 7.46 15.91 0.74
CA MET A 107 8.12 16.07 2.04
C MET A 107 9.20 17.16 2.01
N GLU A 108 10.01 17.19 0.94
CA GLU A 108 11.07 18.17 0.75
C GLU A 108 10.51 19.60 0.65
N LEU A 109 9.52 19.81 -0.22
CA LEU A 109 8.89 21.12 -0.44
C LEU A 109 8.15 21.63 0.81
N SER A 110 7.51 20.74 1.58
CA SER A 110 6.81 21.11 2.81
C SER A 110 7.71 21.17 4.03
N HIS A 111 9.03 21.01 3.88
CA HIS A 111 10.01 20.94 4.96
C HIS A 111 9.64 19.92 6.05
N SER A 112 8.94 18.85 5.66
CA SER A 112 8.42 17.84 6.58
C SER A 112 9.46 16.76 6.83
N LYS A 113 9.99 16.72 8.04
CA LYS A 113 10.94 15.69 8.48
C LYS A 113 10.17 14.59 9.20
N LEU A 114 10.10 13.41 8.58
CA LEU A 114 9.45 12.26 9.20
C LEU A 114 10.39 11.65 10.27
N PRO A 115 9.90 11.43 11.50
CA PRO A 115 10.68 10.82 12.59
C PRO A 115 10.76 9.28 12.50
N PHE A 116 10.16 8.69 11.48
CA PHE A 116 10.18 7.26 11.19
C PHE A 116 10.72 7.04 9.76
N SER A 117 11.22 5.83 9.50
CA SER A 117 11.67 5.43 8.17
C SER A 117 10.52 4.89 7.33
N TYR A 118 10.62 5.09 6.01
CA TYR A 118 9.71 4.49 5.05
C TYR A 118 10.49 3.96 3.84
N THR A 119 9.86 3.07 3.09
CA THR A 119 10.44 2.47 1.89
C THR A 119 9.40 2.42 0.80
N VAL A 120 9.73 2.93 -0.39
CA VAL A 120 8.80 2.92 -1.53
C VAL A 120 9.24 1.85 -2.53
N HIS A 121 8.42 0.82 -2.73
CA HIS A 121 8.59 -0.19 -3.76
C HIS A 121 7.72 0.15 -4.97
N GLU A 122 8.35 0.31 -6.13
CA GLU A 122 7.66 0.78 -7.33
C GLU A 122 7.42 -0.36 -8.32
N LEU A 123 6.17 -0.54 -8.72
CA LEU A 123 5.74 -1.52 -9.71
C LEU A 123 5.89 -0.91 -11.11
N VAL A 124 6.58 -1.62 -12.00
CA VAL A 124 6.79 -1.22 -13.38
C VAL A 124 5.55 -1.55 -14.21
N PRO A 125 4.79 -0.55 -14.71
CA PRO A 125 3.64 -0.80 -15.56
C PRO A 125 4.06 -1.26 -16.96
N THR A 126 3.11 -1.81 -17.70
CA THR A 126 3.26 -2.18 -19.11
C THR A 126 2.29 -1.37 -19.98
N GLN A 127 2.64 -1.20 -21.25
CA GLN A 127 1.89 -0.33 -22.18
C GLN A 127 0.44 -0.78 -22.43
N ASP A 128 0.16 -2.08 -22.31
CA ASP A 128 -1.17 -2.67 -22.47
C ASP A 128 -2.12 -2.41 -21.29
N GLN A 129 -1.71 -1.64 -20.27
CA GLN A 129 -2.56 -1.28 -19.13
C GLN A 129 -3.39 0.00 -19.34
N CYS A 130 -3.16 0.75 -20.42
CA CYS A 130 -3.92 1.95 -20.72
C CYS A 130 -3.93 2.24 -22.24
N PRO A 131 -4.74 3.21 -22.72
CA PRO A 131 -4.62 3.72 -24.07
C PRO A 131 -3.19 4.23 -24.34
N ALA A 132 -2.70 4.04 -25.57
CA ALA A 132 -1.31 4.35 -25.94
C ALA A 132 -0.97 5.84 -25.73
N GLU A 133 -1.94 6.74 -25.92
CA GLU A 133 -1.74 8.19 -25.74
C GLU A 133 -1.56 8.60 -24.27
N GLU A 134 -2.05 7.79 -23.33
CA GLU A 134 -2.05 8.08 -21.89
C GLU A 134 -0.84 7.45 -21.18
N PHE A 135 -0.12 6.54 -21.83
CA PHE A 135 1.06 5.90 -21.25
C PHE A 135 2.20 6.91 -21.15
N LYS A 136 2.64 7.17 -19.92
CA LYS A 136 3.79 8.05 -19.65
C LYS A 136 5.01 7.22 -19.32
N ASP A 137 6.13 7.56 -19.94
CA ASP A 137 7.42 7.04 -19.53
C ASP A 137 7.89 7.77 -18.26
N PHE A 138 8.29 7.00 -17.25
CA PHE A 138 8.78 7.47 -15.97
C PHE A 138 10.30 7.31 -15.82
N SER A 139 11.01 6.91 -16.90
CA SER A 139 12.48 6.81 -16.94
C SER A 139 13.20 8.08 -16.47
N CYS A 140 12.62 9.26 -16.69
CA CYS A 140 13.19 10.54 -16.24
C CYS A 140 13.12 10.78 -14.72
N LEU A 141 12.42 9.94 -13.96
CA LEU A 141 12.28 10.04 -12.51
C LEU A 141 13.29 9.15 -11.76
N GLU A 142 14.19 8.46 -12.47
CA GLU A 142 15.29 7.74 -11.86
C GLU A 142 16.20 8.72 -11.09
N ARG A 143 16.33 8.50 -9.78
CA ARG A 143 17.20 9.30 -8.90
C ARG A 143 18.46 8.50 -8.57
N GLU A 144 19.59 9.20 -8.50
CA GLU A 144 20.83 8.66 -7.95
C GLU A 144 20.89 8.81 -6.40
N GLU A 145 20.13 9.73 -5.79
CA GLU A 145 20.19 10.00 -4.33
C GLU A 145 18.82 10.02 -3.64
N GLY A 146 18.71 9.25 -2.55
CA GLY A 146 17.54 9.12 -1.66
C GLY A 146 17.64 10.00 -0.41
N SER A 147 16.67 9.87 0.51
CA SER A 147 16.52 10.74 1.69
C SER A 147 17.18 10.02 2.83
N PRO A 148 17.73 10.75 3.82
CA PRO A 148 18.19 10.10 5.04
C PRO A 148 17.13 9.21 5.71
N GLN A 149 15.84 9.47 5.47
CA GLN A 149 14.68 8.75 6.04
C GLN A 149 14.12 7.67 5.09
N GLU A 150 14.48 7.69 3.81
CA GLU A 150 14.02 6.72 2.82
C GLU A 150 15.03 5.58 2.71
N ALA A 151 14.65 4.38 3.16
CA ALA A 151 15.45 3.19 2.91
C ALA A 151 15.31 2.72 1.45
N GLN A 152 16.32 2.01 0.93
CA GLN A 152 16.38 1.62 -0.48
C GLN A 152 15.17 0.76 -0.89
N GLY A 153 14.32 1.37 -1.73
CA GLY A 153 13.15 0.72 -2.30
C GLY A 153 13.50 -0.29 -3.41
N ARG A 154 12.54 -1.15 -3.74
CA ARG A 154 12.67 -2.12 -4.85
C ARG A 154 11.95 -1.60 -6.09
N ILE A 155 12.52 -1.83 -7.27
CA ILE A 155 11.79 -1.75 -8.54
C ILE A 155 11.29 -3.15 -8.86
N ILE A 156 9.96 -3.32 -8.96
CA ILE A 156 9.31 -4.62 -9.07
C ILE A 156 8.78 -4.77 -10.50
N HIS A 157 9.34 -5.74 -11.22
CA HIS A 157 8.96 -6.06 -12.59
C HIS A 157 7.91 -7.18 -12.64
N LEU A 158 7.14 -7.20 -13.72
CA LEU A 158 6.18 -8.24 -14.01
C LEU A 158 6.92 -9.57 -14.22
N ASN A 159 6.49 -10.63 -13.54
CA ASN A 159 6.87 -11.99 -13.93
C ASN A 159 6.04 -12.40 -15.15
N PRO A 160 6.64 -12.61 -16.33
CA PRO A 160 5.89 -12.90 -17.56
C PRO A 160 5.25 -14.29 -17.55
N VAL A 161 5.77 -15.23 -16.74
CA VAL A 161 5.24 -16.60 -16.62
C VAL A 161 4.01 -16.61 -15.71
N GLU A 162 4.09 -15.95 -14.56
CA GLU A 162 2.98 -15.89 -13.61
C GLU A 162 1.94 -14.80 -13.94
N GLY A 163 2.30 -13.83 -14.79
CA GLY A 163 1.47 -12.66 -15.08
C GLY A 163 1.23 -11.76 -13.87
N SER A 164 2.12 -11.77 -12.88
CA SER A 164 1.96 -11.05 -11.61
C SER A 164 3.27 -10.47 -11.09
N TYR A 165 3.17 -9.56 -10.11
CA TYR A 165 4.28 -8.95 -9.39
C TYR A 165 4.30 -9.51 -7.97
N LEU A 166 5.41 -10.11 -7.54
CA LEU A 166 5.56 -10.55 -6.16
C LEU A 166 5.94 -9.36 -5.28
N LEU A 167 5.05 -8.97 -4.37
CA LEU A 167 5.29 -7.82 -3.49
C LEU A 167 5.91 -8.26 -2.18
N PHE A 168 5.28 -9.22 -1.53
CA PHE A 168 5.65 -9.68 -0.20
C PHE A 168 5.28 -11.16 -0.03
N GLU A 169 6.12 -11.89 0.68
CA GLU A 169 5.86 -13.27 1.05
C GLU A 169 6.48 -13.55 2.42
N ASP A 170 5.68 -14.09 3.35
CA ASP A 170 6.14 -14.61 4.63
C ASP A 170 5.69 -16.07 4.82
N GLU A 171 5.87 -16.64 6.01
CA GLU A 171 5.48 -18.01 6.33
C GLU A 171 3.96 -18.26 6.22
N GLN A 172 3.15 -17.22 6.30
CA GLN A 172 1.70 -17.28 6.42
C GLN A 172 0.94 -16.80 5.18
N LEU A 173 1.50 -15.88 4.39
CA LEU A 173 0.80 -15.24 3.29
C LEU A 173 1.71 -14.86 2.14
N VAL A 174 1.08 -14.72 0.97
CA VAL A 174 1.67 -14.22 -0.26
C VAL A 174 0.84 -13.04 -0.71
N LEU A 175 1.50 -11.92 -1.02
CA LEU A 175 0.88 -10.74 -1.59
C LEU A 175 1.46 -10.49 -2.97
N LYS A 176 0.58 -10.51 -3.97
CA LYS A 176 0.91 -10.25 -5.37
C LYS A 176 0.12 -9.06 -5.89
N ALA A 177 0.64 -8.40 -6.91
CA ALA A 177 -0.14 -7.50 -7.75
C ALA A 177 -0.34 -8.10 -9.15
N PHE A 178 -1.38 -7.64 -9.84
CA PHE A 178 -1.64 -7.96 -11.24
C PHE A 178 -2.09 -6.70 -11.99
N ARG A 179 -1.94 -6.73 -13.31
CA ARG A 179 -2.21 -5.59 -14.19
C ARG A 179 -3.71 -5.46 -14.45
N LEU A 180 -4.20 -4.22 -14.42
CA LEU A 180 -5.54 -3.84 -14.85
C LEU A 180 -5.47 -2.85 -16.01
N PHE A 181 -6.47 -2.88 -16.88
CA PHE A 181 -6.67 -1.86 -17.91
C PHE A 181 -7.48 -0.68 -17.36
N HIS A 182 -6.96 0.54 -17.49
CA HIS A 182 -7.61 1.78 -17.04
C HIS A 182 -7.10 2.99 -17.84
N ARG A 183 -7.56 4.21 -17.54
CA ARG A 183 -7.09 5.45 -18.22
C ARG A 183 -5.58 5.68 -18.05
N ILE A 184 -5.04 5.34 -16.88
CA ILE A 184 -3.60 5.25 -16.62
C ILE A 184 -3.32 3.84 -16.07
N PRO A 185 -2.07 3.33 -16.11
CA PRO A 185 -1.77 2.01 -15.59
C PRO A 185 -2.25 1.81 -14.16
N SER A 186 -2.95 0.70 -13.92
CA SER A 186 -3.55 0.37 -12.63
C SER A 186 -3.29 -1.07 -12.23
N PHE A 187 -3.23 -1.32 -10.93
CA PHE A 187 -2.93 -2.62 -10.35
C PHE A 187 -4.06 -3.09 -9.44
N GLY A 188 -4.36 -4.38 -9.53
CA GLY A 188 -5.10 -5.10 -8.50
C GLY A 188 -4.14 -5.83 -7.56
N PHE A 189 -4.57 -6.07 -6.32
CA PHE A 189 -3.78 -6.79 -5.32
C PHE A 189 -4.47 -8.07 -4.91
N VAL A 190 -3.70 -9.16 -4.81
CA VAL A 190 -4.15 -10.47 -4.36
C VAL A 190 -3.40 -10.82 -3.09
N LEU A 191 -4.12 -10.83 -1.98
CA LEU A 191 -3.65 -11.36 -0.71
C LEU A 191 -4.12 -12.80 -0.56
N GLN A 192 -3.18 -13.73 -0.44
CA GLN A 192 -3.47 -15.15 -0.31
C GLN A 192 -2.83 -15.71 0.96
N GLU A 193 -3.64 -16.25 1.86
CA GLU A 193 -3.15 -17.02 3.02
C GLU A 193 -2.64 -18.39 2.55
N LYS A 194 -1.44 -18.78 3.00
CA LYS A 194 -0.83 -20.08 2.70
C LYS A 194 -1.61 -21.19 3.38
N LEU A 195 -1.61 -22.37 2.75
CA LEU A 195 -2.20 -23.57 3.34
C LEU A 195 -1.51 -23.88 4.67
N ARG A 196 -2.31 -23.92 5.74
CA ARG A 196 -1.83 -24.35 7.06
C ARG A 196 -2.14 -25.83 7.27
N PRO A 197 -1.28 -26.57 7.98
CA PRO A 197 -1.63 -27.91 8.44
C PRO A 197 -2.96 -27.84 9.21
N GLY A 198 -3.91 -28.67 8.80
CA GLY A 198 -5.19 -28.80 9.50
C GLY A 198 -4.95 -29.28 10.94
N LYS A 199 -5.84 -28.91 11.85
CA LYS A 199 -5.85 -29.54 13.18
C LYS A 199 -6.22 -31.01 13.02
N LEU A 200 -5.51 -31.87 13.75
CA LEU A 200 -5.87 -33.29 13.83
C LEU A 200 -7.35 -33.39 14.25
N ASN A 201 -8.14 -34.11 13.45
CA ASN A 201 -9.52 -34.39 13.81
C ASN A 201 -9.53 -35.48 14.89
N VAL A 202 -9.47 -35.06 16.15
CA VAL A 202 -9.43 -35.94 17.32
C VAL A 202 -10.65 -36.88 17.37
N GLN A 203 -11.82 -36.41 16.93
CA GLN A 203 -13.04 -37.24 16.89
C GLN A 203 -12.90 -38.37 15.87
N LYS A 204 -12.43 -38.05 14.66
CA LYS A 204 -12.16 -39.05 13.62
C LYS A 204 -11.04 -40.00 14.03
N LEU A 205 -9.98 -39.51 14.66
CA LEU A 205 -8.90 -40.37 15.16
C LEU A 205 -9.43 -41.38 16.19
N LYS A 206 -10.20 -40.91 17.19
CA LYS A 206 -10.83 -41.79 18.19
C LYS A 206 -11.79 -42.82 17.58
N SER A 207 -12.44 -42.49 16.45
CA SER A 207 -13.31 -43.45 15.75
C SER A 207 -12.54 -44.55 15.01
N LEU A 208 -11.24 -44.39 14.79
CA LEU A 208 -10.38 -45.33 14.06
C LEU A 208 -9.61 -46.30 14.99
N GLY A 209 -9.71 -46.13 16.31
CA GLY A 209 -9.01 -46.95 17.33
C GLY A 209 -7.81 -46.26 17.94
#